data_AF-A0A8S3XNT3-F1
#
_entry.id   AF-A0A8S3XNT3-F1
#
_cell.length_a   1.000
_cell.length_b   1.000
_cell.length_c   1.000
_cell.angle_alpha   90.00
_cell.angle_beta   90.00
_cell.angle_gamma   90.00
#
_symmetry.space_group_name_H-M   'P 1'
#
loop_
_entity.id
_entity.type
_entity.pdbx_description
1 polymer ?
#
loop_
_entity_poly.entity_id
_entity_poly.type
_entity_poly.pdbx_seq_one_letter_code
_entity_poly.pdbx_strand_id
1 'polypeptide(L)'
;MERRMRRDPAFRDKYVEFMREYQELGHMSPSNFDWRSQEHYFLPHHAVLRTPGSKIRVVFDGSAPSSNGVSLNQCLHSGPKLIKDISDILTHFRRHQVVFVADIRMMFRQSVVHRDDRRYQLILWREKPSDPIQVFELNTTTYGLRSSPYIAIRTLLELAERERLKYARGLLFWRLWSTWTFARAPPPSRRLLYCETN
;
A
#
# COMPACT_ATOMS: atom_id res chain seq x y z
N MET A 1 0.22 -16.28 -13.91
CA MET A 1 1.29 -15.27 -14.04
C MET A 1 2.40 -15.72 -14.99
N GLU A 2 2.99 -16.90 -14.79
CA GLU A 2 4.15 -17.38 -15.56
C GLU A 2 3.94 -17.45 -17.07
N ARG A 3 2.75 -17.86 -17.54
CA ARG A 3 2.42 -17.85 -18.97
C ARG A 3 2.61 -16.46 -19.61
N ARG A 4 2.26 -15.40 -18.88
CA ARG A 4 2.44 -14.01 -19.34
C ARG A 4 3.92 -13.62 -19.33
N MET A 5 4.64 -13.95 -18.27
CA MET A 5 6.09 -13.70 -18.15
C MET A 5 6.90 -14.41 -19.23
N ARG A 6 6.48 -15.62 -19.65
CA ARG A 6 7.13 -16.34 -20.76
C ARG A 6 6.92 -15.68 -22.11
N ARG A 7 5.73 -15.09 -22.32
CA ARG A 7 5.37 -14.41 -23.57
C ARG A 7 5.98 -13.00 -23.67
N ASP A 8 6.19 -12.35 -22.53
CA ASP A 8 6.65 -10.97 -22.43
C ASP A 8 7.83 -10.88 -21.44
N PRO A 9 9.08 -11.03 -21.93
CA PRO A 9 10.28 -10.94 -21.10
C PRO A 9 10.44 -9.57 -20.42
N ALA A 10 10.06 -8.47 -21.09
CA ALA A 10 10.17 -7.14 -20.51
C ALA A 10 9.22 -6.96 -19.31
N PHE A 11 8.01 -7.54 -19.38
CA PHE A 11 7.10 -7.61 -18.23
C PHE A 11 7.69 -8.45 -17.10
N ARG A 12 8.32 -9.59 -17.41
CA ARG A 12 8.98 -10.44 -16.42
C ARG A 12 10.06 -9.68 -15.67
N ASP A 13 10.95 -9.00 -16.38
CA ASP A 13 12.10 -8.33 -15.78
C ASP A 13 11.65 -7.24 -14.80
N LYS A 14 10.67 -6.41 -15.20
CA LYS A 14 10.06 -5.40 -14.31
C LYS A 14 9.39 -6.03 -13.08
N TYR A 15 8.75 -7.18 -13.25
CA TYR A 15 8.11 -7.89 -12.15
C TYR A 15 9.15 -8.42 -11.16
N VAL A 16 10.21 -9.05 -11.66
CA VAL A 16 11.32 -9.56 -10.84
C VAL A 16 12.00 -8.43 -10.09
N GLU A 17 12.30 -7.32 -10.78
CA GLU A 17 12.86 -6.11 -10.19
C GLU A 17 11.99 -5.59 -9.04
N PHE A 18 10.67 -5.48 -9.25
CA PHE A 18 9.74 -5.09 -8.18
C PHE A 18 9.81 -6.04 -6.98
N MET A 19 9.82 -7.36 -7.21
CA MET A 19 9.84 -8.33 -6.11
C MET A 19 11.16 -8.29 -5.34
N ARG A 20 12.30 -8.11 -6.03
CA ARG A 20 13.60 -7.92 -5.39
C ARG A 20 13.63 -6.65 -4.54
N GLU A 21 13.21 -5.51 -5.10
CA GLU A 21 13.11 -4.25 -4.36
C GLU A 21 12.19 -4.40 -3.13
N TYR A 22 11.06 -5.10 -3.29
CA TYR A 22 10.11 -5.34 -2.19
C TYR A 22 10.74 -6.15 -1.05
N GLN A 23 11.60 -7.13 -1.36
CA GLN A 23 12.35 -7.90 -0.37
C GLN A 23 13.50 -7.11 0.25
N GLU A 24 14.28 -6.38 -0.56
CA GLU A 24 15.41 -5.55 -0.11
C GLU A 24 14.97 -4.45 0.85
N LEU A 25 13.80 -3.85 0.61
CA LEU A 25 13.17 -2.89 1.52
C LEU A 25 12.57 -3.53 2.79
N GLY A 26 12.71 -4.85 2.96
CA GLY A 26 12.18 -5.58 4.11
C GLY A 26 10.66 -5.73 4.14
N HIS A 27 9.95 -5.38 3.05
CA HIS A 27 8.50 -5.49 2.98
C HIS A 27 8.01 -6.93 2.84
N MET A 28 8.87 -7.85 2.40
CA MET A 28 8.66 -9.29 2.47
C MET A 28 9.91 -10.03 2.90
N SER A 29 9.74 -11.24 3.43
CA SER A 29 10.84 -12.15 3.75
C SER A 29 10.46 -13.60 3.47
N PRO A 30 11.42 -14.49 3.19
CA PRO A 30 11.16 -15.93 3.13
C PRO A 30 10.44 -16.38 4.40
N SER A 31 9.39 -17.18 4.24
CA SER A 31 8.59 -17.67 5.35
C SER A 31 9.22 -18.93 5.93
N ASN A 32 9.38 -18.96 7.26
CA ASN A 32 9.70 -20.17 8.02
C ASN A 32 8.43 -20.81 8.62
N PHE A 33 7.26 -20.26 8.30
CA PHE A 33 5.99 -20.71 8.85
C PHE A 33 5.58 -22.05 8.22
N ASP A 34 5.25 -23.03 9.08
CA ASP A 34 4.70 -24.30 8.64
C ASP A 34 3.22 -24.14 8.28
N TRP A 35 2.98 -23.68 7.05
CA TRP A 35 1.64 -23.47 6.52
C TRP A 35 0.82 -24.76 6.37
N ARG A 36 1.41 -25.95 6.49
CA ARG A 36 0.64 -27.20 6.40
C ARG A 36 -0.09 -27.56 7.69
N SER A 37 0.41 -27.08 8.83
CA SER A 37 -0.11 -27.43 10.16
C SER A 37 -0.94 -26.33 10.82
N GLN A 38 -0.94 -25.12 10.26
CA GLN A 38 -1.53 -23.95 10.89
C GLN A 38 -2.41 -23.15 9.90
N GLU A 39 -3.38 -22.42 10.46
CA GLU A 39 -4.25 -21.54 9.69
C GLU A 39 -3.45 -20.41 9.04
N HIS A 40 -3.72 -20.18 7.76
CA HIS A 40 -3.01 -19.20 6.95
C HIS A 40 -3.85 -18.76 5.77
N TYR A 41 -3.34 -17.78 5.04
CA TYR A 41 -3.93 -17.34 3.79
C TYR A 41 -2.84 -16.97 2.78
N PHE A 42 -2.90 -17.64 1.62
CA PHE A 42 -2.08 -17.27 0.47
C PHE A 42 -2.77 -16.14 -0.29
N LEU A 43 -2.17 -14.96 -0.21
CA LEU A 43 -2.60 -13.74 -0.87
C LEU A 43 -2.18 -13.75 -2.34
N PRO A 44 -3.12 -13.93 -3.29
CA PRO A 44 -2.77 -13.93 -4.70
C PRO A 44 -2.26 -12.57 -5.10
N HIS A 45 -1.30 -12.57 -6.02
CA HIS A 45 -0.75 -11.34 -6.55
C HIS A 45 -0.63 -11.39 -8.07
N HIS A 46 -0.73 -10.23 -8.70
CA HIS A 46 -0.57 -10.09 -10.14
C HIS A 46 -0.09 -8.69 -10.51
N ALA A 47 0.62 -8.52 -11.63
CA ALA A 47 1.01 -7.18 -12.06
C ALA A 47 0.15 -6.62 -13.18
N VAL A 48 -0.02 -5.30 -13.10
CA VAL A 48 -0.68 -4.47 -14.09
C VAL A 48 0.35 -3.48 -14.66
N LEU A 49 0.36 -3.37 -15.98
CA LEU A 49 1.03 -2.29 -16.72
C LEU A 49 -0.09 -1.47 -17.37
N ARG A 50 -0.09 -0.16 -17.13
CA ARG A 50 -1.10 0.74 -17.70
C ARG A 50 -0.81 1.04 -19.17
N THR A 51 0.46 1.24 -19.50
CA THR A 51 0.94 1.42 -20.87
C THR A 51 2.28 0.70 -21.05
N PRO A 52 2.63 0.30 -22.28
CA PRO A 52 3.99 -0.15 -22.57
C PRO A 52 5.01 0.90 -22.10
N GLY A 53 6.04 0.47 -21.37
CA GLY A 53 7.04 1.36 -20.78
C GLY A 53 6.72 1.91 -19.38
N SER A 54 5.46 1.89 -18.91
CA SER A 54 5.13 2.43 -17.56
C SER A 54 5.78 1.63 -16.41
N LYS A 55 5.84 2.24 -15.22
CA LYS A 55 6.17 1.53 -13.97
C LYS A 55 5.15 0.40 -13.72
N ILE A 56 5.63 -0.77 -13.33
CA ILE A 56 4.79 -1.90 -13.00
C ILE A 56 4.10 -1.69 -11.65
N ARG A 57 2.85 -2.17 -11.52
CA ARG A 57 2.12 -2.19 -10.26
C ARG A 57 1.72 -3.62 -9.94
N VAL A 58 2.29 -4.22 -8.90
CA VAL A 58 1.87 -5.54 -8.41
C VAL A 58 0.66 -5.35 -7.51
N VAL A 59 -0.47 -5.95 -7.81
CA VAL A 59 -1.69 -5.93 -6.99
C VAL A 59 -1.72 -7.19 -6.15
N PHE A 60 -1.98 -7.03 -4.86
CA PHE A 60 -2.29 -8.13 -3.94
C PHE A 60 -3.81 -8.19 -3.76
N ASP A 61 -4.41 -9.35 -3.99
CA ASP A 61 -5.86 -9.51 -4.07
C ASP A 61 -6.41 -10.17 -2.80
N GLY A 62 -6.79 -9.35 -1.81
CA GLY A 62 -7.42 -9.86 -0.58
C GLY A 62 -8.87 -10.32 -0.78
N SER A 63 -9.45 -10.14 -1.96
CA SER A 63 -10.84 -10.51 -2.27
C SER A 63 -10.94 -11.88 -2.93
N ALA A 64 -9.81 -12.51 -3.27
CA ALA A 64 -9.80 -13.86 -3.81
C ALA A 64 -10.30 -14.87 -2.75
N PRO A 65 -11.25 -15.75 -3.08
CA PRO A 65 -11.70 -16.77 -2.14
C PRO A 65 -10.57 -17.79 -1.92
N SER A 66 -10.42 -18.25 -0.68
CA SER A 66 -9.56 -19.39 -0.36
C SER A 66 -10.27 -20.73 -0.64
N SER A 67 -9.65 -21.84 -0.26
CA SER A 67 -10.22 -23.19 -0.44
C SER A 67 -11.57 -23.39 0.26
N ASN A 68 -11.88 -22.62 1.30
CA ASN A 68 -13.15 -22.66 2.01
C ASN A 68 -14.21 -21.69 1.42
N GLY A 69 -13.91 -21.04 0.29
CA GLY A 69 -14.81 -20.07 -0.36
C GLY A 69 -14.82 -18.68 0.27
N VAL A 70 -14.10 -18.46 1.37
CA VAL A 70 -14.00 -17.18 2.07
C VAL A 70 -12.69 -16.47 1.70
N SER A 71 -12.80 -15.17 1.42
CA SER A 71 -11.66 -14.28 1.14
C SER A 71 -11.15 -13.60 2.40
N LEU A 72 -9.88 -13.21 2.40
CA LEU A 72 -9.27 -12.48 3.53
C LEU A 72 -10.03 -11.18 3.85
N ASN A 73 -10.48 -10.45 2.83
CA ASN A 73 -11.25 -9.21 2.99
C ASN A 73 -12.62 -9.41 3.65
N GLN A 74 -13.20 -10.61 3.59
CA GLN A 74 -14.42 -10.93 4.34
C GLN A 74 -14.13 -11.16 5.82
N CYS A 75 -12.95 -11.66 6.17
CA CYS A 75 -12.52 -11.89 7.55
C CYS A 75 -11.96 -10.62 8.23
N LEU A 76 -11.36 -9.71 7.45
CA LEU A 76 -10.74 -8.50 8.00
C LEU A 76 -11.76 -7.43 8.41
N HIS A 77 -11.60 -6.93 9.63
CA HIS A 77 -12.34 -5.76 10.11
C HIS A 77 -11.83 -4.48 9.40
N SER A 78 -12.70 -3.76 8.69
CA SER A 78 -12.30 -2.57 7.91
C SER A 78 -11.84 -1.38 8.74
N GLY A 79 -12.34 -1.29 9.98
CA GLY A 79 -12.26 -0.08 10.79
C GLY A 79 -13.28 0.98 10.35
N PRO A 80 -13.48 2.05 11.14
CA PRO A 80 -14.32 3.17 10.76
C PRO A 80 -13.73 3.94 9.56
N LYS A 81 -14.60 4.52 8.73
CA LYS A 81 -14.19 5.35 7.60
C LYS A 81 -13.54 6.63 8.12
N LEU A 82 -12.21 6.69 8.05
CA LEU A 82 -11.47 7.89 8.46
C LEU A 82 -11.36 8.92 7.34
N ILE A 83 -11.42 8.52 6.07
CA ILE A 83 -11.30 9.44 4.92
C ILE A 83 -12.47 10.44 4.93
N LYS A 84 -12.14 11.73 5.06
CA LYS A 84 -13.09 12.85 5.00
C LYS A 84 -13.58 13.03 3.57
N ASP A 85 -14.75 13.64 3.42
CA ASP A 85 -15.27 14.00 2.10
C ASP A 85 -14.32 14.98 1.41
N ILE A 86 -14.18 14.86 0.08
CA ILE A 86 -13.30 15.75 -0.68
C ILE A 86 -13.80 17.20 -0.65
N SER A 87 -15.11 17.42 -0.60
CA SER A 87 -15.72 18.76 -0.47
C SER A 87 -15.37 19.40 0.87
N ASP A 88 -15.37 18.63 1.95
CA ASP A 88 -14.90 19.10 3.26
C ASP A 88 -13.43 19.48 3.19
N ILE A 89 -12.58 18.61 2.64
CA ILE A 89 -11.13 18.87 2.51
C ILE A 89 -10.89 20.16 1.72
N LEU A 90 -11.53 20.32 0.55
CA LEU A 90 -11.38 21.51 -0.29
C LEU A 90 -11.88 22.79 0.40
N THR A 91 -12.99 22.70 1.13
CA THR A 91 -13.55 23.84 1.88
C THR A 91 -12.60 24.29 2.98
N HIS A 92 -12.00 23.36 3.72
CA HIS A 92 -11.00 23.68 4.75
C HIS A 92 -9.72 24.28 4.14
N PHE A 93 -9.23 23.73 3.03
CA PHE A 93 -8.06 24.28 2.32
C PHE A 93 -8.28 25.74 1.91
N ARG A 94 -9.50 26.09 1.48
CA ARG A 94 -9.87 27.47 1.11
C ARG A 94 -9.89 28.44 2.30
N ARG A 95 -9.90 27.97 3.55
CA ARG A 95 -9.82 28.85 4.74
C ARG A 95 -8.40 29.32 5.06
N HIS A 96 -7.37 28.69 4.51
CA HIS A 96 -5.98 29.00 4.80
C HIS A 96 -5.29 29.71 3.62
N GLN A 97 -4.46 30.71 3.92
CA GLN A 97 -3.69 31.46 2.91
C GLN A 97 -2.51 30.63 2.37
N VAL A 98 -1.94 29.76 3.21
CA VAL A 98 -0.84 28.86 2.89
C VAL A 98 -1.20 27.46 3.37
N VAL A 99 -0.95 26.45 2.53
CA VAL A 99 -1.17 25.03 2.85
C VAL A 99 0.07 24.25 2.44
N PHE A 100 0.48 23.31 3.29
CA PHE A 100 1.55 22.36 3.02
C PHE A 100 0.97 21.05 2.53
N VAL A 101 1.56 20.51 1.47
CA VAL A 101 1.22 19.19 0.95
C VAL A 101 2.50 18.37 0.84
N ALA A 102 2.44 17.12 1.32
CA ALA A 102 3.52 16.16 1.22
C ALA A 102 2.96 14.82 0.71
N ASP A 103 3.74 14.14 -0.12
CA ASP A 103 3.48 12.74 -0.47
C ASP A 103 4.26 11.80 0.45
N ILE A 104 3.60 10.74 0.90
CA ILE A 104 4.20 9.72 1.77
C ILE A 104 4.50 8.51 0.90
N ARG A 105 5.78 8.37 0.56
CA ARG A 105 6.27 7.30 -0.28
C ARG A 105 5.86 5.94 0.31
N MET A 106 5.13 5.16 -0.48
CA MET A 106 4.67 3.81 -0.11
C MET A 106 3.91 3.77 1.24
N MET A 107 3.00 4.73 1.50
CA MET A 107 2.33 4.91 2.80
C MET A 107 1.86 3.62 3.52
N PHE A 108 1.28 2.64 2.80
CA PHE A 108 0.81 1.40 3.41
C PHE A 108 1.96 0.57 3.98
N ARG A 109 3.10 0.57 3.30
CA ARG A 109 4.29 -0.20 3.67
C ARG A 109 5.05 0.41 4.84
N GLN A 110 4.65 1.59 5.31
CA GLN A 110 5.22 2.23 6.50
C GLN A 110 4.68 1.63 7.81
N SER A 111 3.67 0.75 7.74
CA SER A 111 3.12 0.05 8.90
C SER A 111 3.54 -1.42 8.87
N VAL A 112 4.27 -1.86 9.90
CA VAL A 112 4.69 -3.25 10.07
C VAL A 112 3.52 -4.07 10.62
N VAL A 113 3.29 -5.24 10.05
CA VAL A 113 2.28 -6.20 10.53
C VAL A 113 2.88 -7.04 11.65
N HIS A 114 2.08 -7.26 12.70
CA HIS A 114 2.44 -8.11 13.82
C HIS A 114 2.85 -9.50 13.34
N ARG A 115 3.89 -10.10 13.94
CA ARG A 115 4.48 -11.34 13.44
C ARG A 115 3.46 -12.47 13.32
N ASP A 116 2.57 -12.59 14.30
CA ASP A 116 1.55 -13.65 14.35
C ASP A 116 0.50 -13.52 13.23
N ASP A 117 0.28 -12.31 12.70
CA ASP A 117 -0.72 -12.04 11.67
C ASP A 117 -0.13 -12.16 10.24
N ARG A 118 1.21 -12.24 10.09
CA ARG A 118 1.86 -12.35 8.77
C ARG A 118 1.50 -13.63 8.04
N ARG A 119 1.12 -14.69 8.77
CA ARG A 119 0.61 -15.95 8.20
C ARG A 119 -0.66 -15.80 7.37
N TYR A 120 -1.38 -14.68 7.49
CA TYR A 120 -2.54 -14.38 6.64
C TYR A 120 -2.18 -13.54 5.40
N GLN A 121 -0.91 -13.24 5.19
CA GLN A 121 -0.40 -12.53 4.02
C GLN A 121 0.79 -13.29 3.41
N LEU A 122 0.62 -14.61 3.22
CA LEU A 122 1.63 -15.44 2.55
C LEU A 122 1.53 -15.24 1.04
N ILE A 123 2.64 -15.27 0.33
CA ILE A 123 2.66 -15.29 -1.12
C ILE A 123 3.53 -16.42 -1.64
N LEU A 124 3.15 -16.93 -2.83
CA LEU A 124 3.98 -17.86 -3.59
C LEU A 124 4.78 -17.07 -4.62
N TRP A 125 6.10 -17.23 -4.60
CA TRP A 125 6.97 -16.53 -5.52
C TRP A 125 8.21 -17.35 -5.89
N ARG A 126 8.66 -17.20 -7.14
CA ARG A 126 9.95 -17.67 -7.65
C ARG A 126 10.38 -16.79 -8.81
N GLU A 127 11.69 -16.59 -8.95
CA GLU A 127 12.22 -15.69 -9.96
C GLU A 127 12.30 -16.34 -11.36
N LYS A 128 12.76 -17.59 -11.41
CA LYS A 128 12.82 -18.38 -12.65
C LYS A 128 11.82 -19.53 -12.57
N PRO A 129 11.20 -19.91 -13.71
CA PRO A 129 10.32 -21.08 -13.75
C PRO A 129 11.02 -22.41 -13.42
N SER A 130 12.35 -22.45 -13.51
CA SER A 130 13.18 -23.58 -13.10
C SER A 130 13.33 -23.69 -11.58
N ASP A 131 13.17 -22.57 -10.86
CA ASP A 131 13.40 -22.52 -9.42
C ASP A 131 12.23 -23.17 -8.67
N PRO A 132 12.49 -23.76 -7.49
CA PRO A 132 11.40 -24.19 -6.62
C PRO A 132 10.54 -23.00 -6.21
N ILE A 133 9.22 -23.20 -6.16
CA ILE A 133 8.30 -22.18 -5.62
C ILE A 133 8.60 -22.01 -4.13
N GLN A 134 8.81 -20.77 -3.71
CA GLN A 134 9.05 -20.41 -2.32
C GLN A 134 7.84 -19.67 -1.74
N VAL A 135 7.70 -19.76 -0.41
CA VAL A 135 6.70 -19.04 0.36
C VAL A 135 7.37 -17.83 0.99
N PHE A 136 6.74 -16.66 0.85
CA PHE A 136 7.16 -15.42 1.51
C PHE A 136 6.03 -14.90 2.40
N GLU A 137 6.41 -14.26 3.50
CA GLU A 137 5.52 -13.47 4.34
C GLU A 137 5.63 -12.00 3.96
N LEU A 138 4.49 -11.31 3.83
CA LEU A 138 4.49 -9.84 3.76
C LEU A 138 4.61 -9.26 5.18
N ASN A 139 5.64 -8.46 5.38
CA ASN A 139 6.00 -7.89 6.69
C ASN A 139 5.26 -6.60 7.01
N THR A 140 4.75 -5.91 5.98
CA THR A 140 4.12 -4.60 6.08
C THR A 140 2.71 -4.63 5.54
N THR A 141 1.86 -3.69 5.97
CA THR A 141 0.50 -3.58 5.47
C THR A 141 0.52 -3.39 3.96
N THR A 142 -0.12 -4.30 3.23
CA THR A 142 -0.21 -4.23 1.77
C THR A 142 -1.52 -3.60 1.31
N TYR A 143 -1.51 -2.97 0.14
CA TYR A 143 -2.75 -2.47 -0.47
C TYR A 143 -3.54 -3.65 -1.07
N GLY A 144 -4.86 -3.45 -1.20
CA GLY A 144 -5.78 -4.51 -1.63
C GLY A 144 -6.45 -5.27 -0.47
N LEU A 145 -6.04 -4.99 0.77
CA LEU A 145 -6.76 -5.46 1.96
C LEU A 145 -7.75 -4.42 2.47
N ARG A 146 -8.87 -4.90 3.02
CA ARG A 146 -9.99 -4.09 3.48
C ARG A 146 -9.63 -3.15 4.63
N SER A 147 -8.73 -3.57 5.51
CA SER A 147 -8.29 -2.81 6.69
C SER A 147 -7.17 -1.81 6.39
N SER A 148 -6.44 -1.97 5.28
CA SER A 148 -5.24 -1.17 4.98
C SER A 148 -5.45 0.35 4.94
N PRO A 149 -6.55 0.89 4.35
CA PRO A 149 -6.83 2.31 4.38
C PRO A 149 -6.98 2.85 5.81
N TYR A 150 -7.70 2.11 6.67
CA TYR A 150 -7.88 2.50 8.06
C TYR A 150 -6.55 2.50 8.81
N ILE A 151 -5.77 1.41 8.71
CA ILE A 151 -4.48 1.27 9.41
C ILE A 151 -3.55 2.43 9.02
N ALA A 152 -3.32 2.65 7.73
CA ALA A 152 -2.41 3.69 7.28
C ALA A 152 -2.84 5.10 7.72
N ILE A 153 -4.14 5.43 7.62
CA ILE A 153 -4.63 6.75 8.00
C ILE A 153 -4.65 6.91 9.52
N ARG A 154 -5.03 5.88 10.29
CA ARG A 154 -5.06 5.95 11.75
C ARG A 154 -3.65 6.14 12.30
N THR A 155 -2.65 5.44 11.76
CA THR A 155 -1.24 5.62 12.12
C THR A 155 -0.80 7.07 11.92
N LEU A 156 -1.12 7.68 10.77
CA LEU A 156 -0.77 9.08 10.52
C LEU A 156 -1.45 10.05 11.48
N LEU A 157 -2.72 9.82 11.82
CA LEU A 157 -3.43 10.67 12.79
C LEU A 157 -2.87 10.53 14.20
N GLU A 158 -2.52 9.32 14.60
CA GLU A 158 -1.90 9.05 15.89
C GLU A 158 -0.55 9.77 15.99
N LEU A 159 0.29 9.68 14.96
CA LEU A 159 1.56 10.39 14.90
C LEU A 159 1.37 11.91 14.95
N ALA A 160 0.39 12.44 14.21
CA ALA A 160 0.09 13.87 14.21
C ALA A 160 -0.36 14.37 15.59
N GLU A 161 -1.16 13.59 16.33
CA GLU A 161 -1.61 13.95 17.67
C GLU A 161 -0.44 13.92 18.67
N ARG A 162 0.42 12.91 18.61
CA ARG A 162 1.61 12.79 19.48
C ARG A 162 2.59 13.95 19.29
N GLU A 163 2.80 14.37 18.05
CA GLU A 163 3.72 15.47 17.72
C GLU A 163 3.06 16.87 17.82
N ARG A 164 1.75 16.93 18.13
CA ARG A 164 0.97 18.18 18.14
C ARG A 164 1.54 19.24 19.07
N LEU A 165 1.98 18.84 20.26
CA LEU A 165 2.55 19.77 21.26
C LEU A 165 3.93 20.28 20.86
N LYS A 166 4.70 19.50 20.09
CA LYS A 166 6.04 19.86 19.63
C LYS A 166 6.03 20.89 18.50
N TYR A 167 4.99 20.88 17.66
CA TYR A 167 4.86 21.76 16.49
C TYR A 167 3.62 22.66 16.55
N ALA A 168 3.34 23.22 17.73
CA ALA A 168 2.11 23.93 18.12
C ALA A 168 1.67 25.12 17.22
N ARG A 169 2.46 25.54 16.23
CA ARG A 169 2.13 26.67 15.34
C ARG A 169 2.21 26.39 13.83
N GLY A 170 2.49 25.16 13.38
CA GLY A 170 2.82 24.96 11.95
C GLY A 170 2.27 23.72 11.24
N LEU A 171 1.98 22.62 11.94
CA LEU A 171 1.64 21.37 11.27
C LEU A 171 0.15 21.03 11.42
N LEU A 172 -0.71 21.71 10.66
CA LEU A 172 -1.98 21.10 10.26
C LEU A 172 -1.66 20.09 9.14
N PHE A 173 -1.20 18.88 9.51
CA PHE A 173 -0.92 17.80 8.57
C PHE A 173 -2.25 17.26 8.02
N TRP A 174 -2.79 17.86 6.95
CA TRP A 174 -4.06 17.44 6.36
C TRP A 174 -3.92 16.91 4.95
N ARG A 175 -3.81 15.57 4.90
CA ARG A 175 -4.56 14.61 4.09
C ARG A 175 -4.84 14.99 2.62
N LEU A 176 -3.93 14.59 1.76
CA LEU A 176 -4.25 13.96 0.48
C LEU A 176 -3.63 12.55 0.60
N TRP A 177 -4.25 11.44 0.20
CA TRP A 177 -4.41 11.01 -1.18
C TRP A 177 -5.30 9.75 -1.27
N SER A 178 -6.14 9.69 -2.32
CA SER A 178 -6.21 8.54 -3.23
C SER A 178 -6.88 9.01 -4.53
N THR A 179 -6.27 8.70 -5.68
CA THR A 179 -6.63 9.11 -7.05
C THR A 179 -6.29 10.55 -7.46
N TRP A 180 -5.15 10.70 -8.14
CA TRP A 180 -4.96 11.78 -9.10
C TRP A 180 -5.76 11.49 -10.36
N THR A 181 -6.88 12.19 -10.51
CA THR A 181 -7.35 12.74 -11.78
C THR A 181 -8.37 13.84 -11.45
N PHE A 182 -8.09 15.06 -11.91
CA PHE A 182 -8.91 16.28 -11.83
C PHE A 182 -8.95 17.04 -10.49
N ALA A 183 -7.98 17.93 -10.29
CA ALA A 183 -8.26 19.25 -9.73
C ALA A 183 -7.38 20.28 -10.45
N ARG A 184 -8.00 21.12 -11.29
CA ARG A 184 -7.36 22.30 -11.88
C ARG A 184 -6.85 23.22 -10.76
N ALA A 185 -5.72 23.87 -11.04
CA ALA A 185 -4.98 24.76 -10.14
C ALA A 185 -5.88 25.76 -9.37
N PRO A 186 -5.55 26.08 -8.11
CA PRO A 186 -6.21 27.15 -7.38
C PRO A 186 -5.89 28.54 -7.99
N PRO A 187 -6.72 29.56 -7.71
CA PRO A 187 -6.54 30.91 -8.27
C PRO A 187 -5.18 31.52 -7.88
N PRO A 188 -4.66 32.47 -8.70
CA PRO A 188 -3.27 32.95 -8.66
C PRO A 188 -2.81 33.68 -7.38
N SER A 189 -3.67 33.85 -6.37
CA SER A 189 -3.36 34.60 -5.15
C SER A 189 -2.87 33.76 -3.95
N ARG A 190 -2.70 32.43 -4.09
CA ARG A 190 -2.34 31.54 -2.96
C ARG A 190 -1.09 30.71 -3.24
N ARG A 191 -0.21 30.60 -2.24
CA ARG A 191 1.05 29.84 -2.32
C ARG A 191 0.85 28.41 -1.80
N LEU A 192 1.05 27.43 -2.67
CA LEU A 192 1.20 26.02 -2.33
C LEU A 192 2.69 25.74 -2.12
N LEU A 193 3.04 25.14 -0.99
CA LEU A 193 4.39 24.64 -0.74
C LEU A 193 4.35 23.11 -0.77
N TYR A 194 5.03 22.53 -1.76
CA TYR A 194 5.11 21.10 -1.99
C TYR A 194 6.46 20.58 -1.52
N CYS A 195 6.45 19.52 -0.71
CA CYS A 195 7.65 18.86 -0.21
C CYS A 195 7.58 17.37 -0.55
N GLU A 196 8.57 16.86 -1.28
CA GLU A 196 8.75 15.43 -1.49
C GLU A 196 9.65 14.88 -0.38
N THR A 197 9.22 13.77 0.22
CA THR A 197 10.07 13.02 1.14
C THR A 197 10.90 12.02 0.32
N ASN A 198 12.24 12.12 0.41
CA ASN A 198 13.19 11.23 -0.28
C ASN A 198 13.09 9.78 0.21
#